data_AF-A0A8T2YQY2-F1
#
_entry.id   AF-A0A8T2YQY2-F1
#
_cell.length_a   1.000
_cell.length_b   1.000
_cell.length_c   1.000
_cell.angle_alpha   90.00
_cell.angle_beta   90.00
_cell.angle_gamma   90.00
#
_symmetry.space_group_name_H-M   'P 1'
#
loop_
_entity.id
_entity.type
_entity.pdbx_description
1 polymer ?
#
loop_
_entity_poly.entity_id
_entity_poly.type
_entity_poly.pdbx_seq_one_letter_code
_entity_poly.pdbx_strand_id
1 'polypeptide(L)'
;MANNVGRDVILYKVSDPSDDPVSPKQGTLRYGATMITGKVWITFERNKNIKLEKPLLISSYTAIDGRGVDVGIEGFGCLLVYKATDVTIHGLRIHHCKAQGPSTVMGPDGKQMQLGQMDGDAIRLVTWRNGIYEKSKPWNFYSAGDLFTNGASFFQSGRRGMARPNYTKEQSFKVGDAKSVKALTSSAGALKCSRTLRC
;
A
#
# COMPACT_ATOMS: atom_id res chain seq x y z
N MET A 1 -10.57 9.64 4.98
CA MET A 1 -9.42 9.91 4.09
C MET A 1 -9.74 11.10 3.20
N ALA A 2 -9.58 12.33 3.72
CA ALA A 2 -9.80 13.56 2.94
C ALA A 2 -8.50 14.35 2.69
N ASN A 3 -7.38 13.89 3.25
CA ASN A 3 -6.15 14.69 3.31
C ASN A 3 -5.30 14.62 2.04
N ASN A 4 -5.55 13.64 1.16
CA ASN A 4 -4.86 13.47 -0.14
C ASN A 4 -5.60 14.13 -1.32
N VAL A 5 -6.65 14.91 -1.05
CA VAL A 5 -7.41 15.66 -2.04
C VAL A 5 -7.47 17.14 -1.64
N GLY A 6 -7.63 18.05 -2.60
CA GLY A 6 -7.70 19.49 -2.31
C GLY A 6 -7.04 20.36 -3.37
N ARG A 7 -7.02 21.67 -3.10
CA ARG A 7 -6.53 22.72 -4.03
C ARG A 7 -5.01 22.72 -4.20
N ASP A 8 -4.30 22.12 -3.26
CA ASP A 8 -2.83 22.07 -3.14
C ASP A 8 -2.23 20.74 -3.66
N VAL A 9 -3.05 19.88 -4.26
CA VAL A 9 -2.58 18.60 -4.79
C VAL A 9 -1.84 18.80 -6.10
N ILE A 10 -0.59 18.34 -6.13
CA ILE A 10 0.22 18.26 -7.35
C ILE A 10 -0.18 17.00 -8.11
N LEU A 11 -0.72 17.18 -9.32
CA LEU A 11 -0.98 16.08 -10.23
C LEU A 11 0.31 15.69 -10.94
N TYR A 12 0.79 14.48 -10.69
CA TYR A 12 2.00 13.95 -11.30
C TYR A 12 1.67 12.76 -12.20
N LYS A 13 2.23 12.73 -13.40
CA LYS A 13 1.98 11.67 -14.37
C LYS A 13 3.29 10.96 -14.71
N VAL A 14 3.36 9.67 -14.41
CA VAL A 14 4.49 8.80 -14.72
C VAL A 14 4.49 8.45 -16.20
N SER A 15 5.54 8.85 -16.90
CA SER A 15 5.78 8.60 -18.32
C SER A 15 6.97 7.66 -18.56
N ASP A 16 7.90 7.58 -17.61
CA ASP A 16 9.12 6.79 -17.69
C ASP A 16 9.08 5.60 -16.68
N PRO A 17 9.17 4.34 -17.15
CA PRO A 17 9.18 3.17 -16.27
C PRO A 17 10.56 2.87 -15.65
N SER A 18 11.61 3.60 -16.01
CA SER A 18 12.94 3.40 -15.43
C SER A 18 12.98 3.76 -13.95
N ASP A 19 13.96 3.20 -13.23
CA ASP A 19 14.18 3.44 -11.82
C ASP A 19 15.66 3.73 -11.60
N ASP A 20 15.97 4.88 -11.01
CA ASP A 20 17.28 5.15 -10.43
C ASP A 20 17.07 5.35 -8.93
N PRO A 21 17.61 4.47 -8.08
CA PRO A 21 17.29 4.49 -6.66
C PRO A 21 17.82 5.71 -5.93
N VAL A 22 18.80 6.43 -6.45
CA VAL A 22 19.50 7.53 -5.76
C VAL A 22 19.46 8.86 -6.52
N SER A 23 19.15 8.85 -7.80
CA SER A 23 19.03 10.03 -8.64
C SER A 23 17.81 9.91 -9.58
N PRO A 24 16.59 9.84 -9.02
CA PRO A 24 15.40 9.64 -9.84
C PRO A 24 15.16 10.82 -10.77
N LYS A 25 14.80 10.54 -12.02
CA LYS A 25 14.53 11.55 -13.04
C LYS A 25 13.05 11.94 -13.03
N GLN A 26 12.75 13.19 -13.39
CA GLN A 26 11.37 13.62 -13.62
C GLN A 26 10.73 12.74 -14.70
N GLY A 27 9.48 12.31 -14.48
CA GLY A 27 8.76 11.33 -15.29
C GLY A 27 8.75 9.92 -14.68
N THR A 28 9.65 9.59 -13.75
CA THR A 28 9.71 8.28 -13.07
C THR A 28 8.79 8.21 -11.85
N LEU A 29 8.34 7.01 -11.49
CA LEU A 29 7.54 6.79 -10.27
C LEU A 29 8.30 7.22 -9.01
N ARG A 30 9.60 6.92 -8.93
CA ARG A 30 10.42 7.28 -7.76
C ARG A 30 10.48 8.78 -7.56
N TYR A 31 10.69 9.56 -8.63
CA TYR A 31 10.69 11.02 -8.52
C TYR A 31 9.36 11.52 -7.94
N GLY A 32 8.23 11.03 -8.45
CA GLY A 32 6.91 11.44 -7.96
C GLY A 32 6.70 11.14 -6.48
N ALA A 33 7.19 9.99 -6.00
CA ALA A 33 6.97 9.54 -4.63
C ALA A 33 7.96 10.12 -3.60
N THR A 34 9.11 10.68 -4.04
CA THR A 34 10.19 11.09 -3.13
C THR A 34 10.63 12.55 -3.28
N MET A 35 10.54 13.13 -4.48
CA MET A 35 11.08 14.47 -4.77
C MET A 35 10.04 15.59 -4.63
N ILE A 36 8.76 15.26 -4.74
CA ILE A 36 7.67 16.24 -4.67
C ILE A 36 7.34 16.51 -3.20
N THR A 37 7.39 17.78 -2.81
CA THR A 37 7.03 18.25 -1.48
C THR A 37 5.54 18.58 -1.41
N GLY A 38 4.89 18.20 -0.31
CA GLY A 38 3.44 18.41 -0.14
C GLY A 38 2.60 17.25 -0.69
N LYS A 39 1.35 17.55 -1.07
CA LYS A 39 0.40 16.54 -1.53
C LYS A 39 0.63 16.20 -3.01
N VAL A 40 0.74 14.92 -3.33
CA VAL A 40 0.91 14.46 -4.70
C VAL A 40 -0.08 13.36 -5.05
N TRP A 41 -0.69 13.50 -6.23
CA TRP A 41 -1.52 12.46 -6.86
C TRP A 41 -0.82 11.95 -8.11
N ILE A 42 -0.26 10.75 -8.00
CA ILE A 42 0.52 10.08 -9.03
C ILE A 42 -0.40 9.20 -9.86
N THR A 43 -0.44 9.48 -11.16
CA THR A 43 -1.13 8.70 -12.20
C THR A 43 -0.13 8.21 -13.24
N PHE A 44 -0.58 7.41 -14.20
CA PHE A 44 0.28 6.81 -15.23
C PHE A 44 -0.25 7.14 -16.62
N GLU A 45 0.64 7.51 -17.53
CA GLU A 45 0.27 7.93 -18.89
C GLU A 45 -0.34 6.79 -19.74
N ARG A 46 0.19 5.58 -19.56
CA ARG A 46 -0.17 4.35 -20.27
C ARG A 46 0.17 3.15 -19.37
N ASN A 47 -0.10 1.94 -19.84
CA ASN A 47 0.36 0.73 -19.16
C ASN A 47 1.87 0.82 -18.85
N LYS A 48 2.28 0.45 -17.63
CA LYS A 48 3.67 0.43 -17.20
C LYS A 48 4.01 -0.89 -16.56
N ASN A 49 5.21 -1.38 -16.82
CA ASN A 49 5.84 -2.39 -15.99
C ASN A 49 7.11 -1.76 -15.41
N ILE A 50 7.11 -1.51 -14.10
CA ILE A 50 8.16 -0.80 -13.39
C ILE A 50 8.95 -1.81 -12.58
N LYS A 51 10.22 -1.95 -12.90
CA LYS A 51 11.15 -2.82 -12.17
C LYS A 51 12.01 -1.96 -11.26
N LEU A 52 11.73 -2.02 -9.97
CA LEU A 52 12.45 -1.28 -8.95
C LEU A 52 13.81 -1.92 -8.68
N GLU A 53 14.87 -1.10 -8.74
CA GLU A 53 16.23 -1.54 -8.44
C GLU A 53 16.45 -1.72 -6.93
N LYS A 54 15.74 -0.90 -6.13
CA LYS A 54 15.76 -0.90 -4.66
C LYS A 54 14.37 -0.48 -4.14
N PRO A 55 14.04 -0.58 -2.82
CA PRO A 55 12.70 -0.29 -2.34
C PRO A 55 12.32 1.14 -2.68
N LEU A 56 11.09 1.34 -3.12
CA LEU A 56 10.51 2.66 -3.34
C LEU A 56 9.93 3.19 -2.05
N LEU A 57 10.56 4.21 -1.48
CA LEU A 57 10.04 4.90 -0.31
C LEU A 57 8.90 5.84 -0.75
N ILE A 58 7.77 5.75 -0.07
CA ILE A 58 6.59 6.57 -0.36
C ILE A 58 6.47 7.63 0.74
N SER A 59 6.56 8.89 0.33
CA SER A 59 6.44 10.05 1.23
C SER A 59 5.01 10.22 1.75
N SER A 60 4.85 10.99 2.83
CA SER A 60 3.53 11.37 3.32
C SER A 60 2.71 12.11 2.24
N TYR A 61 1.40 12.11 2.38
CA TYR A 61 0.47 12.81 1.49
C TYR A 61 0.56 12.40 0.01
N THR A 62 0.91 11.13 -0.22
CA THR A 62 1.10 10.57 -1.56
C THR A 62 -0.04 9.61 -1.91
N ALA A 63 -0.73 9.87 -3.02
CA ALA A 63 -1.63 8.92 -3.65
C ALA A 63 -0.98 8.35 -4.92
N ILE A 64 -0.84 7.03 -5.00
CA ILE A 64 -0.44 6.30 -6.22
C ILE A 64 -1.68 5.60 -6.77
N ASP A 65 -2.12 6.05 -7.94
CA ASP A 65 -3.40 5.68 -8.54
C ASP A 65 -3.20 5.06 -9.93
N GLY A 66 -3.32 3.73 -10.00
CA GLY A 66 -3.22 2.95 -11.23
C GLY A 66 -4.53 2.88 -12.03
N ARG A 67 -5.58 3.63 -11.69
CA ARG A 67 -6.84 3.59 -12.45
C ARG A 67 -6.65 3.96 -13.91
N GLY A 68 -7.39 3.29 -14.79
CA GLY A 68 -7.41 3.55 -16.24
C GLY A 68 -6.30 2.87 -17.05
N VAL A 69 -5.27 2.29 -16.40
CA VAL A 69 -4.16 1.61 -17.07
C VAL A 69 -3.71 0.36 -16.30
N ASP A 70 -2.92 -0.50 -16.94
CA ASP A 70 -2.31 -1.66 -16.27
C ASP A 70 -0.91 -1.31 -15.76
N VAL A 71 -0.71 -1.33 -14.44
CA VAL A 71 0.56 -0.97 -13.80
C VAL A 71 1.09 -2.13 -12.98
N GLY A 72 2.15 -2.76 -13.48
CA GLY A 72 2.96 -3.74 -12.78
C GLY A 72 4.12 -3.08 -12.03
N ILE A 73 4.35 -3.49 -10.78
CA ILE A 73 5.53 -3.13 -9.98
C ILE A 73 6.19 -4.42 -9.49
N GLU A 74 7.47 -4.56 -9.78
CA GLU A 74 8.31 -5.68 -9.35
C GLU A 74 9.71 -5.23 -8.95
N GLY A 75 10.55 -6.16 -8.53
CA GLY A 75 11.97 -5.90 -8.24
C GLY A 75 12.30 -6.08 -6.76
N PHE A 76 13.22 -5.29 -6.24
CA PHE A 76 13.75 -5.50 -4.89
C PHE A 76 13.00 -4.66 -3.84
N GLY A 77 12.45 -5.31 -2.81
CA GLY A 77 11.74 -4.70 -1.67
C GLY A 77 10.45 -3.94 -1.99
N CYS A 78 10.10 -3.77 -3.27
CA CYS A 78 8.89 -3.12 -3.77
C CYS A 78 8.56 -1.80 -3.05
N LEU A 79 7.42 -1.69 -2.35
CA LEU A 79 6.97 -0.43 -1.76
C LEU A 79 7.28 -0.36 -0.27
N LEU A 80 7.83 0.76 0.19
CA LEU A 80 8.14 1.02 1.59
C LEU A 80 7.45 2.30 2.06
N VAL A 81 6.53 2.18 3.00
CA VAL A 81 5.91 3.31 3.71
C VAL A 81 6.64 3.47 5.05
N TYR A 82 7.63 4.37 5.10
CA TYR A 82 8.49 4.58 6.27
C TYR A 82 8.13 5.89 6.98
N LYS A 83 7.59 5.78 8.20
CA LYS A 83 7.20 6.91 9.07
C LYS A 83 6.40 7.99 8.33
N ALA A 84 5.57 7.57 7.38
CA ALA A 84 4.73 8.43 6.55
C ALA A 84 3.26 8.34 7.00
N THR A 85 2.50 9.40 6.73
CA THR A 85 1.05 9.47 6.96
C THR A 85 0.33 9.81 5.67
N ASP A 86 -0.96 9.48 5.61
CA ASP A 86 -1.82 9.85 4.48
C ASP A 86 -1.26 9.32 3.14
N VAL A 87 -1.02 8.01 3.07
CA VAL A 87 -0.61 7.33 1.83
C VAL A 87 -1.77 6.51 1.28
N THR A 88 -2.05 6.66 -0.02
CA THR A 88 -3.02 5.83 -0.75
C THR A 88 -2.29 5.06 -1.84
N ILE A 89 -2.45 3.74 -1.87
CA ILE A 89 -1.91 2.87 -2.94
C ILE A 89 -3.10 2.13 -3.54
N HIS A 90 -3.41 2.38 -4.81
CA HIS A 90 -4.63 1.88 -5.43
C HIS A 90 -4.43 1.47 -6.89
N GLY A 91 -5.08 0.38 -7.31
CA GLY A 91 -5.12 -0.05 -8.71
C GLY A 91 -3.80 -0.58 -9.28
N LEU A 92 -2.86 -1.04 -8.43
CA LEU A 92 -1.56 -1.56 -8.86
C LEU A 92 -1.50 -3.09 -8.81
N ARG A 93 -0.65 -3.69 -9.65
CA ARG A 93 -0.25 -5.09 -9.55
C ARG A 93 1.18 -5.15 -9.03
N ILE A 94 1.33 -5.58 -7.77
CA ILE A 94 2.65 -5.70 -7.13
C ILE A 94 3.00 -7.18 -7.04
N HIS A 95 4.10 -7.59 -7.67
CA HIS A 95 4.47 -8.99 -7.82
C HIS A 95 5.98 -9.17 -7.95
N HIS A 96 6.47 -10.41 -7.77
CA HIS A 96 7.90 -10.73 -7.93
C HIS A 96 8.83 -9.83 -7.10
N CYS A 97 8.37 -9.41 -5.92
CA CYS A 97 9.17 -8.66 -4.97
C CYS A 97 10.22 -9.56 -4.33
N LYS A 98 11.45 -9.07 -4.25
CA LYS A 98 12.61 -9.84 -3.78
C LYS A 98 13.22 -9.21 -2.54
N ALA A 99 13.68 -10.06 -1.63
CA ALA A 99 14.52 -9.65 -0.51
C ALA A 99 15.80 -8.96 -1.01
N GLN A 100 16.34 -8.06 -0.19
CA GLN A 100 17.64 -7.43 -0.45
C GLN A 100 18.33 -7.05 0.87
N GLY A 101 19.66 -6.94 0.80
CA GLY A 101 20.46 -6.39 1.88
C GLY A 101 20.28 -4.88 2.07
N PRO A 102 20.98 -4.29 3.05
CA PRO A 102 20.97 -2.85 3.28
C PRO A 102 21.32 -2.07 2.01
N SER A 103 20.63 -0.96 1.77
CA SER A 103 20.81 -0.18 0.55
C SER A 103 20.44 1.29 0.73
N THR A 104 21.13 2.18 0.01
CA THR A 104 20.80 3.61 -0.04
C THR A 104 19.77 3.87 -1.13
N VAL A 105 18.73 4.63 -0.81
CA VAL A 105 17.68 5.07 -1.75
C VAL A 105 17.29 6.52 -1.52
N MET A 106 16.62 7.11 -2.50
CA MET A 106 15.96 8.40 -2.39
C MET A 106 14.73 8.30 -1.49
N GLY A 107 14.64 9.21 -0.53
CA GLY A 107 13.55 9.36 0.41
C GLY A 107 12.88 10.74 0.31
N PRO A 108 12.03 11.10 1.29
CA PRO A 108 11.21 12.30 1.23
C PRO A 108 12.05 13.58 1.11
N ASP A 109 11.51 14.58 0.43
CA ASP A 109 12.16 15.87 0.12
C ASP A 109 13.49 15.72 -0.64
N GLY A 110 13.66 14.63 -1.39
CA GLY A 110 14.89 14.36 -2.15
C GLY A 110 16.10 14.04 -1.28
N LYS A 111 15.90 13.55 -0.05
CA LYS A 111 16.99 13.16 0.85
C LYS A 111 17.32 11.69 0.69
N GLN A 112 18.60 11.37 0.53
CA GLN A 112 19.04 9.98 0.54
C GLN A 112 18.88 9.36 1.93
N MET A 113 18.42 8.12 1.98
CA MET A 113 18.16 7.37 3.20
C MET A 113 18.83 5.99 3.13
N GLN A 114 19.44 5.59 4.25
CA GLN A 114 19.97 4.24 4.41
C GLN A 114 18.85 3.31 4.89
N LEU A 115 18.55 2.29 4.11
CA LEU A 115 17.61 1.24 4.47
C LEU A 115 18.34 0.02 5.00
N GLY A 116 17.74 -0.65 5.98
CA GLY A 116 18.18 -1.96 6.46
C GLY A 116 17.74 -3.10 5.55
N GLN A 117 17.89 -4.33 6.04
CA GLN A 117 17.45 -5.54 5.32
C GLN A 117 15.95 -5.51 5.01
N MET A 118 15.60 -5.94 3.80
CA MET A 118 14.21 -6.13 3.34
C MET A 118 13.95 -7.60 3.06
N ASP A 119 12.80 -8.08 3.49
CA ASP A 119 12.31 -9.45 3.37
C ASP A 119 11.66 -9.76 2.01
N GLY A 120 11.29 -8.73 1.24
CA GLY A 120 10.70 -8.89 -0.09
C GLY A 120 9.17 -8.83 -0.10
N ASP A 121 8.56 -8.30 0.97
CA ASP A 121 7.13 -8.00 0.97
C ASP A 121 6.73 -7.04 -0.16
N ALA A 122 5.50 -7.19 -0.66
CA ALA A 122 4.96 -6.30 -1.68
C ALA A 122 4.86 -4.85 -1.18
N ILE A 123 4.41 -4.68 0.07
CA ILE A 123 4.33 -3.39 0.75
C ILE A 123 4.81 -3.60 2.19
N ARG A 124 5.90 -2.93 2.56
CA ARG A 124 6.38 -2.89 3.94
C ARG A 124 5.97 -1.58 4.60
N LEU A 125 5.30 -1.67 5.75
CA LEU A 125 4.93 -0.53 6.58
C LEU A 125 5.85 -0.45 7.80
N VAL A 126 6.58 0.66 7.93
CA VAL A 126 7.43 0.94 9.09
C VAL A 126 6.90 2.17 9.80
N THR A 127 6.04 1.96 10.80
CA THR A 127 5.54 3.02 11.68
C THR A 127 6.46 3.21 12.88
N TRP A 128 6.58 4.43 13.38
CA TRP A 128 7.14 4.63 14.73
C TRP A 128 6.09 4.24 15.76
N ARG A 129 6.37 3.23 16.58
CA ARG A 129 5.68 3.01 17.84
C ARG A 129 6.51 3.67 18.93
N ASN A 130 5.91 4.61 19.66
CA ASN A 130 6.43 4.94 20.98
C ASN A 130 6.19 3.72 21.87
N GLY A 131 7.21 3.25 22.58
CA GLY A 131 6.97 2.32 23.68
C GLY A 131 7.99 1.20 23.79
N ILE A 132 8.76 1.28 24.87
CA ILE A 132 8.78 0.31 25.97
C ILE A 132 8.38 -1.10 25.52
N TYR A 133 9.34 -2.03 25.64
CA TYR A 133 9.13 -3.48 25.59
C TYR A 133 8.10 -3.92 26.65
N GLU A 134 6.80 -3.71 26.40
CA GLU A 134 5.76 -4.43 27.11
C GLU A 134 5.84 -5.89 26.66
N LYS A 135 5.95 -6.82 27.62
CA LYS A 135 5.70 -8.24 27.37
C LYS A 135 4.42 -8.35 26.55
N SER A 136 4.51 -8.98 25.37
CA SER A 136 3.37 -9.11 24.47
C SER A 136 2.19 -9.72 25.22
N LYS A 137 1.08 -8.98 25.31
CA LYS A 137 -0.17 -9.54 25.81
C LYS A 137 -0.55 -10.74 24.92
N PRO A 138 -1.14 -11.81 25.48
CA PRO A 138 -1.57 -12.95 24.70
C PRO A 138 -2.56 -12.49 23.61
N TRP A 139 -2.45 -13.09 22.43
CA TRP A 139 -3.32 -12.79 21.30
C TRP A 139 -4.75 -13.23 21.58
N ASN A 140 -5.72 -12.35 21.32
CA ASN A 140 -7.14 -12.69 21.34
C ASN A 140 -7.64 -12.80 19.89
N PHE A 141 -7.97 -14.01 19.46
CA PHE A 141 -8.47 -14.32 18.12
C PHE A 141 -9.95 -14.69 18.20
N TYR A 142 -10.80 -13.96 17.48
CA TYR A 142 -12.24 -14.17 17.43
C TYR A 142 -12.69 -14.48 16.01
N SER A 143 -13.73 -15.30 15.89
CA SER A 143 -14.49 -15.55 14.65
C SER A 143 -15.91 -15.04 14.86
N ALA A 144 -16.41 -14.21 13.96
CA ALA A 144 -17.69 -13.54 14.12
C ALA A 144 -18.39 -13.38 12.77
N GLY A 145 -19.49 -14.11 12.59
CA GLY A 145 -20.26 -14.08 11.34
C GLY A 145 -19.58 -14.80 10.18
N ASP A 146 -18.56 -15.64 10.42
CA ASP A 146 -17.85 -16.38 9.39
C ASP A 146 -18.66 -17.58 8.87
N LEU A 147 -18.43 -17.94 7.60
CA LEU A 147 -18.96 -19.15 6.97
C LEU A 147 -17.80 -20.10 6.67
N PHE A 148 -17.79 -21.26 7.32
CA PHE A 148 -16.80 -22.31 7.08
C PHE A 148 -17.36 -23.38 6.15
N THR A 149 -16.62 -23.73 5.09
CA THR A 149 -16.99 -24.75 4.11
C THR A 149 -15.87 -25.77 3.95
N ASN A 150 -16.18 -26.98 3.48
CA ASN A 150 -15.19 -28.02 3.16
C ASN A 150 -14.25 -28.38 4.33
N GLY A 151 -14.78 -28.43 5.56
CA GLY A 151 -14.01 -28.80 6.75
C GLY A 151 -13.14 -27.67 7.32
N ALA A 152 -13.24 -26.44 6.80
CA ALA A 152 -12.61 -25.29 7.44
C ALA A 152 -13.14 -25.11 8.87
N SER A 153 -12.28 -24.68 9.80
CA SER A 153 -12.63 -24.45 11.20
C SER A 153 -11.75 -23.38 11.81
N PHE A 154 -12.21 -22.74 12.89
CA PHE A 154 -11.45 -21.74 13.62
C PHE A 154 -11.48 -21.99 15.12
N PHE A 155 -10.31 -21.97 15.75
CA PHE A 155 -10.15 -22.07 17.20
C PHE A 155 -9.95 -20.67 17.79
N GLN A 156 -10.96 -20.16 18.49
CA GLN A 156 -10.89 -18.85 19.13
C GLN A 156 -9.96 -18.87 20.35
N SER A 157 -9.23 -17.77 20.57
CA SER A 157 -8.41 -17.54 21.77
C SER A 157 -8.81 -16.24 22.46
N GLY A 158 -8.66 -16.18 23.79
CA GLY A 158 -8.90 -14.97 24.57
C GLY A 158 -10.08 -15.04 25.53
N ARG A 159 -10.46 -13.88 26.11
CA ARG A 159 -11.58 -13.80 27.05
C ARG A 159 -12.91 -14.21 26.38
N ARG A 160 -13.80 -14.87 27.14
CA ARG A 160 -15.21 -15.10 26.73
C ARG A 160 -15.83 -13.77 26.32
N GLY A 161 -16.35 -13.69 25.09
CA GLY A 161 -16.98 -12.50 24.55
C GLY A 161 -17.00 -12.48 23.03
N MET A 162 -17.55 -11.40 22.48
CA MET A 162 -17.56 -11.13 21.03
C MET A 162 -16.37 -10.25 20.64
N ALA A 163 -16.03 -10.27 19.35
CA ALA A 163 -15.09 -9.32 18.77
C ALA A 163 -15.57 -7.88 19.00
N ARG A 164 -14.70 -7.01 19.53
CA ARG A 164 -14.97 -5.58 19.76
C ARG A 164 -13.89 -4.73 19.10
N PRO A 165 -13.99 -4.50 17.78
CA PRO A 165 -13.03 -3.66 17.08
C PRO A 165 -13.12 -2.22 17.60
N ASN A 166 -11.97 -1.59 17.80
CA ASN A 166 -11.88 -0.23 18.33
C ASN A 166 -12.01 0.81 17.20
N TYR A 167 -13.17 0.84 16.54
CA TYR A 167 -13.45 1.83 15.49
C TYR A 167 -14.08 3.10 16.07
N THR A 168 -13.66 4.25 15.56
CA THR A 168 -14.44 5.49 15.71
C THR A 168 -15.70 5.43 14.84
N LYS A 169 -16.62 6.39 15.00
CA LYS A 169 -17.83 6.48 14.16
C LYS A 169 -17.48 6.63 12.68
N GLU A 170 -16.43 7.39 12.38
CA GLU A 170 -15.95 7.67 11.02
C GLU A 170 -15.25 6.45 10.39
N GLN A 171 -14.71 5.55 11.20
CA GLN A 171 -14.09 4.30 10.76
C GLN A 171 -15.09 3.15 10.64
N SER A 172 -16.27 3.27 11.28
CA SER A 172 -17.28 2.22 11.30
C SER A 172 -17.96 2.06 9.94
N PHE A 173 -18.22 0.81 9.54
CA PHE A 173 -18.92 0.46 8.31
C PHE A 173 -19.82 -0.75 8.54
N LYS A 174 -20.85 -0.91 7.70
CA LYS A 174 -21.74 -2.08 7.76
C LYS A 174 -21.00 -3.32 7.27
N VAL A 175 -21.03 -4.39 8.08
CA VAL A 175 -20.50 -5.70 7.70
C VAL A 175 -21.62 -6.52 7.05
N GLY A 176 -21.35 -7.10 5.88
CA GLY A 176 -22.29 -7.96 5.17
C GLY A 176 -22.32 -9.40 5.70
N ASP A 177 -23.35 -10.16 5.33
CA ASP A 177 -23.44 -11.60 5.64
C ASP A 177 -22.33 -12.39 4.92
N ALA A 178 -21.76 -13.41 5.57
CA ALA A 178 -20.68 -14.20 5.00
C ALA A 178 -21.06 -14.92 3.70
N LYS A 179 -22.34 -15.26 3.49
CA LYS A 179 -22.83 -15.84 2.22
C LYS A 179 -22.68 -14.87 1.05
N SER A 180 -22.64 -13.57 1.32
CA SER A 180 -22.49 -12.52 0.30
C SER A 180 -21.05 -12.18 -0.02
N VAL A 181 -20.04 -12.76 0.67
CA VAL A 181 -18.61 -12.43 0.47
C VAL A 181 -18.21 -12.56 -1.00
N LYS A 182 -18.63 -13.63 -1.69
CA LYS A 182 -18.33 -13.83 -3.12
C LYS A 182 -18.82 -12.67 -4.00
N ALA A 183 -20.00 -12.14 -3.71
CA ALA A 183 -20.54 -10.99 -4.46
C ALA A 183 -19.82 -9.70 -4.07
N LEU A 184 -19.59 -9.48 -2.77
CA LEU A 184 -18.92 -8.30 -2.22
C LEU A 184 -17.46 -8.16 -2.70
N THR A 185 -16.76 -9.28 -2.94
CA THR A 185 -15.37 -9.28 -3.41
C THR A 185 -15.24 -9.66 -4.89
N SER A 186 -16.34 -9.69 -5.64
CA SER A 186 -16.36 -10.06 -7.07
C SER A 186 -15.49 -9.17 -7.95
N SER A 187 -15.28 -7.91 -7.53
CA SER A 187 -14.42 -6.93 -8.20
C SER A 187 -13.08 -6.71 -7.50
N ALA A 188 -12.65 -7.61 -6.61
CA ALA A 188 -11.37 -7.49 -5.92
C ALA A 188 -10.18 -7.61 -6.89
N GLY A 189 -9.11 -6.89 -6.58
CA GLY A 189 -7.88 -6.83 -7.39
C GLY A 189 -7.72 -5.51 -8.15
N ALA A 190 -6.69 -5.44 -8.99
CA ALA A 190 -6.45 -4.27 -9.85
C ALA A 190 -7.59 -4.12 -10.87
N LEU A 191 -8.07 -2.89 -11.04
CA LEU A 191 -9.15 -2.59 -11.97
C LEU A 191 -8.72 -2.90 -13.41
N LYS A 192 -9.48 -3.77 -14.09
CA LYS A 192 -9.25 -4.12 -15.50
C LYS A 192 -10.05 -3.17 -16.39
N CYS A 193 -9.44 -2.05 -16.72
CA CYS A 193 -10.07 -1.06 -17.59
C CYS A 193 -9.81 -1.44 -19.05
N SER A 194 -10.87 -1.50 -19.84
CA SER A 194 -10.80 -1.67 -21.29
C SER A 194 -11.36 -0.42 -21.95
N ARG A 195 -11.08 -0.20 -23.24
CA ARG A 195 -11.64 0.96 -23.97
C ARG A 195 -13.17 1.04 -23.90
N THR A 196 -13.84 -0.08 -23.62
CA THR A 196 -15.30 -0.20 -23.52
C THR A 196 -15.83 -0.13 -22.08
N LEU A 197 -14.97 -0.20 -21.05
CA LEU A 197 -15.35 -0.14 -19.64
C LEU A 197 -14.76 1.11 -19.00
N ARG A 198 -15.63 2.03 -18.57
CA ARG A 198 -15.21 3.17 -17.75
C ARG A 198 -14.89 2.66 -16.33
N CYS A 199 -13.61 2.75 -16.00
CA CYS A 199 -13.13 2.96 -14.64
C CYS A 199 -12.79 4.46 -14.49
#